data_AF-A0A6C0BAV8-F1
#
_entry.id   AF-A0A6C0BAV8-F1
#
_cell.length_a   1.000
_cell.length_b   1.000
_cell.length_c   1.000
_cell.angle_alpha   90.00
_cell.angle_beta   90.00
_cell.angle_gamma   90.00
#
_symmetry.space_group_name_H-M   'P 1'
#
loop_
_entity.id
_entity.type
_entity.pdbx_description
1 polymer ?
#
loop_
_entity_poly.entity_id
_entity_poly.type
_entity_poly.pdbx_seq_one_letter_code
_entity_poly.pdbx_strand_id
1 'polypeptide(L)'
;MAFSSALFKIEDLQNISLFTISISSLFSYLYYNSALAYENYFTVLYDILLPVVALHASVDFFLTKSWDVKLHHVFIFGIIGYNYYYNVSSSDRFLFSYTLLNTEISSIFYVLKYWLVKNTAIYNINTALFYLTFFKFRIYNFYHEIINHPSSFDTIFQKYSNLNYVMSSIFVISCYGLFILNLYWFLIINKILYKNITKIININTDIVCHFLCSYLHWINIPLAFYIYSLNPNEKYIFDIIGITILSITSYMYHFDIYNRLCVYKNTNDCNVPSKDNVILFVNDCLSIHLRSFLIIVTNYYYSQHFLCAILLSGILHISSIYHCITNILGLFIDFDKTKITFFKCHNVLMAIPIACDVFLIFMNTPLEISIPFLIVNTIMGLLFVVDPFYKLTHVAFHVSLIAQNYYMCLSCSR
;
A
#
# COMPACT_ATOMS: atom_id res chain seq x y z
N MET A 1 41.32 -21.09 31.11
CA MET A 1 40.13 -20.39 30.58
C MET A 1 40.25 -20.46 29.07
N ALA A 2 39.65 -21.47 28.45
CA ALA A 2 39.74 -21.66 27.00
C ALA A 2 38.83 -20.62 26.33
N PHE A 3 39.43 -19.70 25.57
CA PHE A 3 38.70 -18.88 24.59
C PHE A 3 38.18 -19.83 23.51
N SER A 4 36.96 -20.32 23.70
CA SER A 4 36.13 -20.77 22.59
C SER A 4 35.97 -19.58 21.66
N SER A 5 36.63 -19.61 20.51
CA SER A 5 36.35 -18.72 19.39
C SER A 5 34.92 -19.02 18.95
N ALA A 6 33.96 -18.31 19.53
CA ALA A 6 32.59 -18.34 19.07
C ALA A 6 32.61 -17.96 17.60
N LEU A 7 32.32 -18.94 16.73
CA LEU A 7 32.17 -18.71 15.30
C LEU A 7 31.13 -17.59 15.14
N PHE A 8 31.56 -16.41 14.67
CA PHE A 8 30.62 -15.31 14.39
C PHE A 8 29.53 -15.84 13.47
N LYS A 9 28.26 -15.69 13.88
CA LYS A 9 27.16 -16.07 13.01
C LYS A 9 27.09 -15.06 11.87
N ILE A 10 26.71 -15.53 10.68
CA ILE A 10 26.52 -14.66 9.51
C ILE A 10 25.56 -13.50 9.84
N GLU A 11 24.53 -13.78 10.63
CA GLU A 11 23.56 -12.79 11.12
C GLU A 11 24.22 -11.67 11.94
N ASP A 12 25.24 -11.97 12.74
CA ASP A 12 25.95 -10.97 13.53
C ASP A 12 26.74 -10.02 12.62
N LEU A 13 27.39 -10.56 11.58
CA LEU A 13 28.10 -9.76 10.58
C LEU A 13 27.14 -8.86 9.80
N GLN A 14 26.00 -9.39 9.35
CA GLN A 14 24.96 -8.63 8.65
C GLN A 14 24.44 -7.47 9.51
N ASN A 15 24.17 -7.73 10.79
CA ASN A 15 23.70 -6.72 11.73
C ASN A 15 24.74 -5.62 12.00
N ILE A 16 26.02 -5.99 12.17
CA ILE A 16 27.11 -5.02 12.37
C ILE A 16 27.29 -4.15 11.12
N SER A 17 27.29 -4.74 9.93
CA SER A 17 27.39 -3.99 8.67
C SER A 17 26.22 -3.03 8.49
N LEU A 18 24.99 -3.50 8.69
CA LEU A 18 23.78 -2.68 8.61
C LEU A 18 23.87 -1.52 9.60
N PHE A 19 24.18 -1.79 10.87
CA PHE A 19 24.31 -0.77 11.91
C PHE A 19 25.35 0.31 11.56
N THR A 20 26.49 -0.10 10.99
CA THR A 20 27.56 0.82 10.56
C THR A 20 27.09 1.75 9.44
N ILE A 21 26.40 1.21 8.44
CA ILE A 21 25.81 1.99 7.34
C ILE A 21 24.77 2.95 7.89
N SER A 22 23.87 2.46 8.75
CA SER A 22 22.79 3.26 9.33
C SER A 22 23.28 4.42 10.17
N ILE A 23 24.32 4.21 10.99
CA ILE A 23 24.98 5.29 11.75
C ILE A 23 25.62 6.30 10.80
N SER A 24 26.28 5.83 9.74
CA SER A 24 26.91 6.71 8.76
C SER A 24 25.88 7.57 8.04
N SER A 25 24.73 6.98 7.67
CA SER A 25 23.57 7.71 7.14
C SER A 25 23.02 8.74 8.12
N LEU A 26 22.91 8.40 9.41
CA LEU A 26 22.48 9.34 10.45
C LEU A 26 23.43 10.54 10.55
N PHE A 27 24.74 10.32 10.54
CA PHE A 27 25.70 11.43 10.58
C PHE A 27 25.63 12.29 9.33
N SER A 28 25.47 11.71 8.14
CA SER A 28 25.25 12.45 6.90
C SER A 28 23.96 13.28 6.93
N TYR A 29 22.89 12.73 7.50
CA TYR A 29 21.62 13.43 7.72
C TYR A 29 21.76 14.60 8.69
N LEU A 30 22.40 14.38 9.85
CA LEU A 30 22.61 15.42 10.85
C LEU A 30 23.52 16.53 10.32
N TYR A 31 24.59 16.17 9.61
CA TYR A 31 25.48 17.15 8.98
C TYR A 31 24.73 18.01 7.96
N TYR A 32 23.96 17.40 7.05
CA TYR A 32 23.15 18.12 6.07
C TYR A 32 22.18 19.11 6.73
N ASN A 33 21.46 18.69 7.78
CA ASN A 33 20.45 19.55 8.42
C ASN A 33 21.04 20.60 9.37
N SER A 34 22.26 20.38 9.90
CA SER A 34 22.91 21.33 10.82
C SER A 34 23.73 22.40 10.08
N ALA A 35 24.21 22.10 8.89
CA ALA A 35 25.11 22.97 8.15
C ALA A 35 24.31 23.98 7.30
N LEU A 36 24.03 25.13 7.92
CA LEU A 36 23.25 26.23 7.34
C LEU A 36 23.94 27.03 6.20
N ALA A 37 25.06 26.59 5.59
CA ALA A 37 25.88 27.54 4.80
C ALA A 37 26.76 27.05 3.62
N TYR A 38 26.85 25.76 3.26
CA TYR A 38 27.80 25.33 2.20
C TYR A 38 27.25 24.31 1.20
N GLU A 39 26.47 24.78 0.23
CA GLU A 39 25.71 24.00 -0.76
C GLU A 39 26.50 22.89 -1.50
N ASN A 40 27.80 23.07 -1.74
CA ASN A 40 28.58 22.14 -2.58
C ASN A 40 29.24 20.96 -1.83
N TYR A 41 29.38 21.01 -0.50
CA TYR A 41 30.03 19.92 0.25
C TYR A 41 29.04 18.83 0.73
N PHE A 42 27.74 19.08 0.63
CA PHE A 42 26.71 18.20 1.19
C PHE A 42 26.47 16.92 0.39
N THR A 43 26.57 17.01 -0.93
CA THR A 43 26.37 15.86 -1.83
C THR A 43 27.48 14.83 -1.70
N VAL A 44 28.69 15.26 -1.33
CA VAL A 44 29.90 14.42 -1.25
C VAL A 44 29.75 13.27 -0.25
N LEU A 45 29.18 13.50 0.94
CA LEU A 45 29.03 12.44 1.94
C LEU A 45 28.06 11.35 1.47
N TYR A 46 26.97 11.74 0.81
CA TYR A 46 25.99 10.80 0.26
C TYR A 46 26.59 10.01 -0.92
N ASP A 47 27.37 10.67 -1.78
CA ASP A 47 28.06 10.03 -2.90
C ASP A 47 29.11 9.01 -2.44
N ILE A 48 29.80 9.25 -1.32
CA ILE A 48 30.75 8.29 -0.73
C ILE A 48 30.03 7.08 -0.14
N LEU A 49 28.89 7.29 0.52
CA LEU A 49 28.15 6.21 1.19
C LEU A 49 27.38 5.31 0.22
N LEU A 50 26.91 5.83 -0.91
CA LEU A 50 26.12 5.06 -1.86
C LEU A 50 26.83 3.80 -2.41
N PRO A 51 28.12 3.82 -2.82
CA PRO A 51 28.85 2.61 -3.17
C PRO A 51 28.99 1.62 -2.01
N VAL A 52 29.09 2.09 -0.76
CA VAL A 52 29.17 1.22 0.42
C VAL A 52 27.84 0.49 0.63
N VAL A 53 26.71 1.18 0.45
CA VAL A 53 25.38 0.56 0.44
C VAL A 53 25.27 -0.47 -0.68
N ALA A 54 25.72 -0.15 -1.89
CA ALA A 54 25.71 -1.08 -3.02
C ALA A 54 26.51 -2.35 -2.72
N LEU A 55 27.70 -2.20 -2.14
CA LEU A 55 28.55 -3.32 -1.76
C LEU A 55 27.90 -4.17 -0.68
N HIS A 56 27.33 -3.55 0.36
CA HIS A 56 26.61 -4.25 1.41
C HIS A 56 25.40 -5.01 0.85
N ALA A 57 24.56 -4.35 0.06
CA ALA A 57 23.41 -4.98 -0.59
C ALA A 57 23.86 -6.16 -1.47
N SER A 58 24.99 -6.03 -2.20
CA SER A 58 25.55 -7.10 -3.03
C SER A 58 25.95 -8.32 -2.23
N VAL A 59 26.68 -8.12 -1.14
CA VAL A 59 27.11 -9.21 -0.25
C VAL A 59 25.88 -9.82 0.44
N ASP A 60 25.01 -8.99 0.99
CA ASP A 60 23.84 -9.40 1.75
C ASP A 60 22.80 -10.14 0.88
N PHE A 61 22.67 -9.80 -0.40
CA PHE A 61 21.78 -10.48 -1.35
C PHE A 61 22.06 -11.99 -1.45
N PHE A 62 23.35 -12.39 -1.39
CA PHE A 62 23.74 -13.79 -1.42
C PHE A 62 23.66 -14.48 -0.06
N LEU A 63 23.79 -13.72 1.04
CA LEU A 63 23.77 -14.25 2.40
C LEU A 63 22.36 -14.39 2.97
N THR A 64 21.47 -13.46 2.64
CA THR A 64 20.10 -13.45 3.14
C THR A 64 19.26 -14.56 2.51
N LYS A 65 18.44 -15.21 3.34
CA LYS A 65 17.48 -16.22 2.89
C LYS A 65 16.10 -15.62 2.59
N SER A 66 15.84 -14.40 3.03
CA SER A 66 14.53 -13.78 2.97
C SER A 66 14.28 -13.12 1.61
N TRP A 67 13.20 -13.48 0.93
CA TRP A 67 12.88 -12.98 -0.41
C TRP A 67 12.54 -11.49 -0.44
N ASP A 68 11.91 -10.97 0.61
CA ASP A 68 11.63 -9.54 0.77
C ASP A 68 12.92 -8.72 0.89
N VAL A 69 13.91 -9.19 1.63
CA VAL A 69 15.24 -8.56 1.71
C VAL A 69 15.99 -8.64 0.38
N LYS A 70 15.90 -9.77 -0.34
CA LYS A 70 16.48 -9.86 -1.70
C LYS A 70 15.84 -8.87 -2.65
N LEU A 71 14.51 -8.74 -2.60
CA LEU A 71 13.74 -7.84 -3.45
C LEU A 71 14.06 -6.36 -3.11
N HIS A 72 14.25 -6.04 -1.84
CA HIS A 72 14.79 -4.74 -1.40
C HIS A 72 16.13 -4.42 -2.06
N HIS A 73 17.08 -5.37 -2.02
CA HIS A 73 18.41 -5.19 -2.64
C HIS A 73 18.33 -5.06 -4.16
N VAL A 74 17.44 -5.80 -4.83
CA VAL A 74 17.20 -5.64 -6.28
C VAL A 74 16.76 -4.22 -6.62
N PHE A 75 15.86 -3.63 -5.84
CA PHE A 75 15.47 -2.24 -6.04
C PHE A 75 16.61 -1.26 -5.74
N ILE A 76 17.41 -1.49 -4.70
CA ILE A 76 18.62 -0.70 -4.46
C ILE A 76 19.56 -0.76 -5.68
N PHE A 77 19.80 -1.95 -6.24
CA PHE A 77 20.63 -2.11 -7.44
C PHE A 77 20.03 -1.41 -8.66
N GLY A 78 18.72 -1.40 -8.83
CA GLY A 78 18.09 -0.66 -9.93
C GLY A 78 18.28 0.86 -9.81
N ILE A 79 18.12 1.40 -8.59
CA ILE A 79 18.35 2.83 -8.30
C ILE A 79 19.82 3.20 -8.54
N ILE A 80 20.74 2.44 -7.94
CA ILE A 80 22.17 2.69 -8.02
C ILE A 80 22.70 2.45 -9.44
N GLY A 81 22.24 1.38 -10.08
CA GLY A 81 22.62 0.98 -11.43
C GLY A 81 22.28 2.05 -12.46
N TYR A 82 21.08 2.65 -12.39
CA TYR A 82 20.71 3.78 -13.25
C TYR A 82 21.68 4.96 -13.09
N ASN A 83 21.98 5.34 -11.85
CA ASN A 83 22.84 6.49 -11.54
C ASN A 83 24.26 6.31 -12.08
N TYR A 84 24.84 5.11 -11.96
CA TYR A 84 26.17 4.83 -12.49
C TYR A 84 26.17 4.62 -14.01
N TYR A 85 25.14 3.98 -14.57
CA TYR A 85 25.06 3.73 -16.01
C TYR A 85 25.01 5.03 -16.82
N TYR A 86 24.24 6.02 -16.35
CA TYR A 86 24.12 7.34 -17.01
C TYR A 86 25.10 8.39 -16.49
N ASN A 87 25.95 8.05 -15.52
CA ASN A 87 26.85 8.99 -14.85
C ASN A 87 26.12 10.27 -14.39
N VAL A 88 24.99 10.08 -13.69
CA VAL A 88 24.14 11.18 -13.17
C VAL A 88 24.97 12.08 -12.26
N SER A 89 24.86 13.40 -12.40
CA SER A 89 25.65 14.34 -11.59
C SER A 89 25.30 14.22 -10.10
N SER A 90 26.25 14.51 -9.22
CA SER A 90 26.07 14.47 -7.77
C SER A 90 24.85 15.26 -7.28
N SER A 91 24.59 16.43 -7.87
CA SER A 91 23.41 17.26 -7.58
C SER A 91 22.08 16.54 -7.83
N ASP A 92 21.98 15.82 -8.93
CA ASP A 92 20.74 15.23 -9.41
C ASP A 92 20.54 13.85 -8.79
N ARG A 93 21.64 13.13 -8.56
CA ARG A 93 21.66 11.89 -7.78
C ARG A 93 21.23 12.11 -6.34
N PHE A 94 21.63 13.24 -5.74
CA PHE A 94 21.30 13.60 -4.37
C PHE A 94 19.80 13.56 -4.10
N LEU A 95 18.98 13.97 -5.07
CA LEU A 95 17.52 13.96 -4.99
C LEU A 95 16.94 12.59 -4.59
N PHE A 96 17.59 11.50 -4.99
CA PHE A 96 17.17 10.13 -4.70
C PHE A 96 18.03 9.48 -3.61
N SER A 97 19.35 9.73 -3.62
CA SER A 97 20.26 9.13 -2.65
C SER A 97 20.04 9.67 -1.24
N TYR A 98 19.59 10.92 -1.09
CA TYR A 98 19.25 11.52 0.19
C TYR A 98 18.17 10.71 0.90
N THR A 99 17.02 10.55 0.24
CA THR A 99 15.88 9.80 0.78
C THR A 99 16.23 8.33 0.98
N LEU A 100 16.95 7.70 0.04
CA LEU A 100 17.39 6.30 0.14
C LEU A 100 18.25 6.08 1.40
N LEU A 101 19.30 6.89 1.60
CA LEU A 101 20.19 6.74 2.75
C LEU A 101 19.48 7.05 4.07
N ASN A 102 18.53 7.99 4.09
CA ASN A 102 17.72 8.29 5.27
C ASN A 102 16.84 7.11 5.70
N THR A 103 16.43 6.23 4.77
CA THR A 103 15.70 5.01 5.14
C THR A 103 16.50 4.09 6.05
N GLU A 104 17.83 4.18 6.03
CA GLU A 104 18.70 3.38 6.89
C GLU A 104 18.71 3.84 8.35
N ILE A 105 18.28 5.05 8.66
CA ILE A 105 18.32 5.56 10.04
C ILE A 105 17.44 4.69 10.97
N SER A 106 16.28 4.21 10.49
CA SER A 106 15.44 3.32 11.30
C SER A 106 16.09 1.95 11.56
N SER A 107 17.00 1.50 10.71
CA SER A 107 17.74 0.25 10.86
C SER A 107 18.66 0.26 12.10
N ILE A 108 19.08 1.44 12.60
CA ILE A 108 19.82 1.57 13.88
C ILE A 108 19.01 0.92 15.01
N PHE A 109 17.76 1.36 15.19
CA PHE A 109 16.90 0.89 16.26
C PHE A 109 16.44 -0.56 16.03
N TYR A 110 16.35 -0.98 14.76
CA TYR A 110 16.10 -2.37 14.41
C TYR A 110 17.22 -3.29 14.90
N VAL A 111 18.48 -2.95 14.60
CA VAL A 111 19.64 -3.76 15.01
C VAL A 111 19.82 -3.75 16.53
N LEU A 112 19.70 -2.58 17.17
CA LEU A 112 19.80 -2.45 18.63
C LEU A 112 18.81 -3.36 19.38
N LYS A 113 17.66 -3.66 18.79
CA LYS A 113 16.67 -4.59 19.35
C LYS A 113 17.24 -6.00 19.59
N TYR A 114 18.20 -6.45 18.79
CA TYR A 114 18.87 -7.75 18.95
C TYR A 114 19.92 -7.75 20.06
N TRP A 115 20.51 -6.60 20.35
CA TRP A 115 21.56 -6.46 21.36
C TRP A 115 21.02 -6.05 22.74
N LEU A 116 19.84 -5.44 22.79
CA LEU A 116 19.19 -5.03 24.04
C LEU A 116 18.43 -6.18 24.70
N VAL A 117 18.48 -6.21 26.04
CA VAL A 117 17.74 -7.19 26.86
C VAL A 117 16.23 -6.93 26.76
N LYS A 118 15.46 -7.95 26.36
CA LYS A 118 14.00 -7.88 26.22
C LYS A 118 13.31 -7.51 27.54
N ASN A 119 12.14 -6.90 27.44
CA ASN A 119 11.28 -6.49 28.57
C ASN A 119 11.89 -5.42 29.50
N THR A 120 12.95 -4.73 29.09
CA THR A 120 13.49 -3.57 29.80
C THR A 120 12.86 -2.28 29.28
N ALA A 121 12.88 -1.21 30.10
CA ALA A 121 12.44 0.12 29.66
C ALA A 121 13.20 0.60 28.42
N ILE A 122 14.52 0.37 28.38
CA ILE A 122 15.40 0.72 27.25
C ILE A 122 14.97 -0.02 25.97
N TYR A 123 14.67 -1.31 26.06
CA TYR A 123 14.17 -2.08 24.91
C TYR A 123 12.83 -1.55 24.38
N ASN A 124 11.93 -1.16 25.27
CA ASN A 124 10.63 -0.59 24.89
C ASN A 124 10.79 0.78 24.21
N ILE A 125 11.65 1.64 24.76
CA ILE A 125 12.00 2.94 24.16
C ILE A 125 12.61 2.73 22.77
N ASN A 126 13.58 1.83 22.64
CA ASN A 126 14.18 1.49 21.34
C ASN A 126 13.15 0.98 20.33
N THR A 127 12.21 0.13 20.77
CA THR A 127 11.13 -0.37 19.91
C THR A 127 10.19 0.75 19.44
N ALA A 128 9.87 1.71 20.32
CA ALA A 128 9.09 2.89 19.95
C ALA A 128 9.85 3.80 18.98
N LEU A 129 11.15 4.01 19.20
CA LEU A 129 12.02 4.77 18.29
C LEU A 129 12.12 4.10 16.92
N PHE A 130 12.24 2.77 16.87
CA PHE A 130 12.18 2.03 15.60
C PHE A 130 10.87 2.32 14.86
N TYR A 131 9.72 2.21 15.53
CA TYR A 131 8.42 2.49 14.91
C TYR A 131 8.33 3.92 14.36
N LEU A 132 8.67 4.91 15.19
CA LEU A 132 8.58 6.33 14.82
C LEU A 132 9.53 6.70 13.69
N THR A 133 10.77 6.21 13.74
CA THR A 133 11.75 6.48 12.67
C THR A 133 11.45 5.71 11.40
N PHE A 134 10.89 4.50 11.48
CA PHE A 134 10.41 3.77 10.31
C PHE A 134 9.30 4.55 9.62
N PHE A 135 8.28 5.00 10.38
CA PHE A 135 7.21 5.83 9.84
C PHE A 135 7.74 7.12 9.22
N LYS A 136 8.59 7.88 9.93
CA LYS A 136 9.14 9.14 9.45
C LYS A 136 9.96 8.96 8.17
N PHE A 137 11.01 8.14 8.19
CA PHE A 137 11.98 8.10 7.10
C PHE A 137 11.55 7.19 5.94
N ARG A 138 10.93 6.04 6.22
CA ARG A 138 10.59 5.04 5.19
C ARG A 138 9.21 5.22 4.58
N ILE A 139 8.27 5.82 5.32
CA ILE A 139 6.91 6.07 4.83
C ILE A 139 6.73 7.54 4.47
N TYR A 140 6.80 8.44 5.45
CA TYR A 140 6.44 9.86 5.24
C TYR A 140 7.44 10.59 4.34
N ASN A 141 8.72 10.63 4.69
CA ASN A 141 9.75 11.30 3.88
C ASN A 141 9.90 10.64 2.52
N PHE A 142 9.93 9.30 2.44
CA PHE A 142 10.01 8.61 1.16
C PHE A 142 8.85 8.98 0.22
N TYR A 143 7.62 9.02 0.76
CA TYR A 143 6.46 9.45 -0.01
C TYR A 143 6.60 10.90 -0.47
N HIS A 144 6.90 11.83 0.44
CA HIS A 144 6.91 13.24 0.11
C HIS A 144 8.08 13.66 -0.77
N GLU A 145 9.28 13.09 -0.58
CA GLU A 145 10.49 13.51 -1.29
C GLU A 145 10.60 12.86 -2.69
N ILE A 146 10.20 11.58 -2.83
CA ILE A 146 10.33 10.84 -4.10
C ILE A 146 8.96 10.66 -4.78
N ILE A 147 8.00 10.06 -4.08
CA ILE A 147 6.79 9.52 -4.72
C ILE A 147 5.81 10.63 -5.13
N ASN A 148 5.69 11.67 -4.31
CA ASN A 148 4.79 12.80 -4.51
C ASN A 148 5.38 13.90 -5.42
N HIS A 149 6.62 13.73 -5.91
CA HIS A 149 7.29 14.65 -6.83
C HIS A 149 7.67 13.95 -8.14
N PRO A 150 6.69 13.50 -8.96
CA PRO A 150 6.96 12.79 -10.20
C PRO A 150 7.77 13.62 -11.21
N SER A 151 7.67 14.95 -11.17
CA SER A 151 8.45 15.87 -12.01
C SER A 151 9.98 15.75 -11.82
N SER A 152 10.42 15.25 -10.67
CA SER A 152 11.82 14.90 -10.41
C SER A 152 12.32 13.83 -11.38
N PHE A 153 11.48 12.83 -11.68
CA PHE A 153 11.80 11.78 -12.64
C PHE A 153 11.86 12.35 -14.06
N ASP A 154 10.90 13.19 -14.44
CA ASP A 154 10.87 13.82 -15.77
C ASP A 154 12.13 14.63 -16.04
N THR A 155 12.57 15.42 -15.05
CA THR A 155 13.78 16.25 -15.16
C THR A 155 15.02 15.39 -15.37
N ILE A 156 15.16 14.31 -14.62
CA ILE A 156 16.30 13.38 -14.78
C ILE A 156 16.23 12.67 -16.13
N PHE A 157 15.06 12.18 -16.53
CA PHE A 157 14.94 11.42 -17.77
C PHE A 157 15.19 12.29 -18.99
N GLN A 158 14.70 13.53 -18.98
CA GLN A 158 15.00 14.50 -20.03
C GLN A 158 16.50 14.81 -20.13
N LYS A 159 17.18 14.89 -18.99
CA LYS A 159 18.61 15.24 -18.96
C LYS A 159 19.54 14.07 -19.32
N TYR A 160 19.20 12.85 -18.92
CA TYR A 160 20.13 11.71 -18.96
C TYR A 160 19.71 10.54 -19.84
N SER A 161 18.41 10.26 -19.98
CA SER A 161 17.91 9.01 -20.58
C SER A 161 16.84 9.20 -21.66
N ASN A 162 16.78 10.39 -22.26
CA ASN A 162 15.78 10.86 -23.25
C ASN A 162 15.37 9.85 -24.35
N LEU A 163 16.20 8.83 -24.64
CA LEU A 163 15.97 7.81 -25.68
C LEU A 163 15.90 6.35 -25.18
N ASN A 164 16.15 6.09 -23.88
CA ASN A 164 16.14 4.74 -23.33
C ASN A 164 15.07 4.59 -22.25
N TYR A 165 13.91 4.13 -22.69
CA TYR A 165 12.77 3.86 -21.82
C TYR A 165 13.03 2.70 -20.85
N VAL A 166 13.81 1.69 -21.24
CA VAL A 166 14.01 0.47 -20.43
C VAL A 166 14.71 0.81 -19.11
N MET A 167 15.84 1.50 -19.15
CA MET A 167 16.57 1.85 -17.92
C MET A 167 15.79 2.87 -17.07
N SER A 168 15.10 3.81 -17.70
CA SER A 168 14.23 4.76 -17.01
C SER A 168 13.10 4.03 -16.28
N SER A 169 12.47 3.02 -16.92
CA SER A 169 11.47 2.17 -16.29
C SER A 169 12.03 1.36 -15.13
N ILE A 170 13.24 0.78 -15.25
CA ILE A 170 13.89 0.06 -14.13
C ILE A 170 14.06 0.98 -12.93
N PHE A 171 14.50 2.23 -13.16
CA PHE A 171 14.66 3.22 -12.10
C PHE A 171 13.32 3.56 -11.40
N VAL A 172 12.27 3.86 -12.17
CA VAL A 172 10.92 4.11 -11.63
C VAL A 172 10.42 2.90 -10.83
N ILE A 173 10.44 1.71 -11.44
CA ILE A 173 9.98 0.47 -10.81
C ILE A 173 10.73 0.22 -9.49
N SER A 174 12.02 0.54 -9.45
CA SER A 174 12.83 0.37 -8.24
C SER A 174 12.43 1.34 -7.13
N CYS A 175 12.24 2.62 -7.44
CA CYS A 175 11.79 3.61 -6.45
C CYS A 175 10.40 3.30 -5.89
N TYR A 176 9.42 3.05 -6.77
CA TYR A 176 8.05 2.72 -6.36
C TYR A 176 7.98 1.35 -5.69
N GLY A 177 8.69 0.36 -6.21
CA GLY A 177 8.78 -0.98 -5.62
C GLY A 177 9.37 -0.95 -4.22
N LEU A 178 10.41 -0.16 -3.99
CA LEU A 178 11.01 0.02 -2.67
C LEU A 178 10.02 0.67 -1.69
N PHE A 179 9.25 1.66 -2.14
CA PHE A 179 8.21 2.28 -1.33
C PHE A 179 7.08 1.29 -0.98
N ILE A 180 6.62 0.49 -1.94
CA ILE A 180 5.61 -0.56 -1.72
C ILE A 180 6.11 -1.59 -0.71
N LEU A 181 7.39 -1.97 -0.80
CA LEU A 181 8.00 -2.88 0.18
C LEU A 181 8.07 -2.25 1.57
N ASN A 182 8.38 -0.95 1.68
CA ASN A 182 8.33 -0.23 2.94
C ASN A 182 6.92 -0.20 3.53
N LEU A 183 5.87 0.01 2.71
CA LEU A 183 4.48 -0.08 3.14
C LEU A 183 4.14 -1.49 3.64
N TYR A 184 4.56 -2.53 2.90
CA TYR A 184 4.37 -3.93 3.31
C TYR A 184 4.98 -4.21 4.70
N TRP A 185 6.23 -3.82 4.91
CA TRP A 185 6.89 -3.95 6.21
C TRP A 185 6.21 -3.11 7.30
N PHE A 186 5.74 -1.90 6.98
CA PHE A 186 5.00 -1.07 7.92
C PHE A 186 3.70 -1.75 8.39
N LEU A 187 2.97 -2.41 7.48
CA LEU A 187 1.78 -3.19 7.85
C LEU A 187 2.14 -4.39 8.74
N ILE A 188 3.27 -5.07 8.50
CA ILE A 188 3.74 -6.14 9.40
C ILE A 188 4.05 -5.57 10.80
N ILE A 189 4.73 -4.43 10.87
CA ILE A 189 5.03 -3.76 12.15
C ILE A 189 3.72 -3.41 12.87
N ASN A 190 2.74 -2.87 12.16
CA ASN A 190 1.40 -2.58 12.70
C ASN A 190 0.69 -3.85 13.19
N LYS A 191 0.86 -4.98 12.50
CA LYS A 191 0.33 -6.28 12.95
C LYS A 191 0.87 -6.71 14.30
N ILE A 192 2.18 -6.57 14.48
CA ILE A 192 2.85 -6.88 15.75
C ILE A 192 2.37 -5.93 16.86
N LEU A 193 2.27 -4.63 16.55
CA LEU A 193 1.77 -3.62 17.49
C LEU A 193 0.33 -3.92 17.91
N TYR A 194 -0.55 -4.17 16.96
CA TYR A 194 -1.95 -4.48 17.19
C TYR A 194 -2.13 -5.72 18.08
N LYS A 195 -1.38 -6.80 17.81
CA LYS A 195 -1.40 -8.01 18.64
C LYS A 195 -0.98 -7.74 20.09
N ASN A 196 -0.13 -6.74 20.34
CA ASN A 196 0.26 -6.36 21.69
C ASN A 196 -0.81 -5.51 22.37
N ILE A 197 -1.46 -4.60 21.64
CA ILE A 197 -2.55 -3.76 22.15
C ILE A 197 -3.76 -4.61 22.53
N THR A 198 -4.18 -5.56 21.70
CA THR A 198 -5.36 -6.41 21.97
C THR A 198 -5.17 -7.38 23.13
N LYS A 199 -3.92 -7.71 23.51
CA LYS A 199 -3.65 -8.45 24.76
C LYS A 199 -3.99 -7.64 26.00
N ILE A 200 -3.90 -6.32 25.91
CA ILE A 200 -4.17 -5.40 27.02
C ILE A 200 -5.66 -5.02 27.02
N ILE A 201 -6.22 -4.80 25.83
CA ILE A 201 -7.57 -4.27 25.65
C ILE A 201 -8.51 -5.40 25.20
N ASN A 202 -9.41 -5.81 26.10
CA ASN A 202 -10.42 -6.83 25.81
C ASN A 202 -11.63 -6.24 25.07
N ILE A 203 -11.46 -5.89 23.80
CA ILE A 203 -12.54 -5.40 22.91
C ILE A 203 -13.01 -6.52 21.98
N ASN A 204 -14.33 -6.64 21.79
CA ASN A 204 -14.89 -7.46 20.72
C ASN A 204 -14.72 -6.73 19.38
N THR A 205 -13.61 -7.01 18.70
CA THR A 205 -13.20 -6.35 17.46
C THR A 205 -14.14 -6.62 16.28
N ASP A 206 -14.90 -7.72 16.33
CA ASP A 206 -15.83 -8.11 15.26
C ASP A 206 -17.09 -7.22 15.27
N ILE A 207 -17.65 -6.99 16.46
CA ILE A 207 -18.77 -6.06 16.66
C ILE A 207 -18.37 -4.64 16.25
N VAL A 208 -17.21 -4.17 16.72
CA VAL A 208 -16.69 -2.84 16.39
C VAL A 208 -16.46 -2.70 14.89
N CYS A 209 -15.91 -3.74 14.25
CA CYS A 209 -15.69 -3.75 12.81
C CYS A 209 -16.99 -3.50 12.04
N HIS A 210 -18.01 -4.33 12.26
CA HIS A 210 -19.25 -4.23 11.51
C HIS A 210 -20.02 -2.95 11.83
N PHE A 211 -19.99 -2.47 13.07
CA PHE A 211 -20.56 -1.17 13.42
C PHE A 211 -19.92 -0.03 12.61
N LEU A 212 -18.59 0.04 12.57
CA LEU A 212 -17.89 1.08 11.82
C LEU A 212 -18.11 0.96 10.31
N CYS A 213 -17.98 -0.25 9.75
CA CYS A 213 -18.17 -0.49 8.31
C CYS A 213 -19.56 -0.08 7.82
N SER A 214 -20.62 -0.22 8.64
CA SER A 214 -21.96 0.24 8.29
C SER A 214 -22.01 1.73 7.91
N TYR A 215 -21.23 2.57 8.58
CA TYR A 215 -21.30 4.03 8.40
C TYR A 215 -20.21 4.60 7.48
N LEU A 216 -19.07 3.92 7.31
CA LEU A 216 -17.92 4.49 6.59
C LEU A 216 -18.23 4.85 5.12
N HIS A 217 -19.04 4.06 4.42
CA HIS A 217 -19.39 4.39 3.03
C HIS A 217 -20.25 5.63 2.86
N TRP A 218 -21.04 6.00 3.86
CA TRP A 218 -21.84 7.22 3.81
C TRP A 218 -20.98 8.48 3.69
N ILE A 219 -19.71 8.46 4.12
CA ILE A 219 -18.77 9.58 3.98
C ILE A 219 -18.48 9.89 2.50
N ASN A 220 -18.57 8.89 1.60
CA ASN A 220 -18.27 9.07 0.18
C ASN A 220 -19.26 9.98 -0.54
N ILE A 221 -20.52 10.04 -0.07
CA ILE A 221 -21.57 10.87 -0.68
C ILE A 221 -21.25 12.37 -0.54
N PRO A 222 -21.15 12.95 0.68
CA PRO A 222 -20.84 14.37 0.82
C PRO A 222 -19.45 14.72 0.24
N LEU A 223 -18.49 13.79 0.32
CA LEU A 223 -17.17 13.96 -0.29
C LEU A 223 -17.25 14.13 -1.81
N ALA A 224 -18.00 13.26 -2.48
CA ALA A 224 -18.18 13.33 -3.93
C ALA A 224 -18.93 14.60 -4.35
N PHE A 225 -20.00 14.97 -3.63
CA PHE A 225 -20.71 16.23 -3.89
C PHE A 225 -19.79 17.44 -3.75
N TYR A 226 -18.94 17.48 -2.71
CA TYR A 226 -17.97 18.56 -2.53
C TYR A 226 -17.01 18.67 -3.72
N ILE A 227 -16.40 17.57 -4.15
CA ILE A 227 -15.44 17.56 -5.27
C ILE A 227 -16.14 17.93 -6.59
N TYR A 228 -17.30 17.32 -6.86
CA TYR A 228 -18.02 17.54 -8.11
C TYR A 228 -18.70 18.90 -8.20
N SER A 229 -19.00 19.56 -7.07
CA SER A 229 -19.51 20.94 -7.07
C SER A 229 -18.57 21.94 -7.76
N LEU A 230 -17.28 21.59 -7.87
CA LEU A 230 -16.27 22.39 -8.56
C LEU A 230 -16.23 22.12 -10.08
N ASN A 231 -16.95 21.10 -10.58
CA ASN A 231 -17.01 20.76 -11.99
C ASN A 231 -18.39 21.14 -12.58
N PRO A 232 -18.47 21.99 -13.61
CA PRO A 232 -19.73 22.39 -14.23
C PRO A 232 -20.44 21.28 -15.04
N ASN A 233 -19.80 20.13 -15.27
CA ASN A 233 -20.34 19.07 -16.12
C ASN A 233 -21.22 18.07 -15.35
N GLU A 234 -22.50 17.91 -15.71
CA GLU A 234 -23.47 17.05 -15.01
C GLU A 234 -23.19 15.52 -15.05
N LYS A 235 -22.16 15.07 -15.79
CA LYS A 235 -21.82 13.65 -16.00
C LYS A 235 -21.49 12.87 -14.71
N TYR A 236 -21.17 13.57 -13.61
CA TYR A 236 -20.93 12.95 -12.30
C TYR A 236 -22.19 12.30 -11.70
N ILE A 237 -23.37 12.51 -12.28
CA ILE A 237 -24.62 11.89 -11.81
C ILE A 237 -24.53 10.35 -11.80
N PHE A 238 -23.88 9.74 -12.81
CA PHE A 238 -23.68 8.29 -12.85
C PHE A 238 -22.86 7.81 -11.65
N ASP A 239 -21.78 8.54 -11.35
CA ASP A 239 -20.92 8.27 -10.22
C ASP A 239 -21.69 8.35 -8.89
N ILE A 240 -22.40 9.46 -8.67
CA ILE A 240 -23.21 9.70 -7.46
C ILE A 240 -24.27 8.61 -7.25
N ILE A 241 -24.95 8.17 -8.31
CA ILE A 241 -25.90 7.05 -8.25
C ILE A 241 -25.20 5.79 -7.74
N GLY A 242 -24.05 5.46 -8.33
CA GLY A 242 -23.23 4.33 -7.91
C GLY A 242 -22.81 4.41 -6.43
N ILE A 243 -22.32 5.57 -5.96
CA ILE A 243 -21.92 5.77 -4.55
C ILE A 243 -23.10 5.55 -3.63
N THR A 244 -24.25 6.12 -3.98
CA THR A 244 -25.45 6.09 -3.15
C THR A 244 -25.96 4.66 -3.00
N ILE A 245 -26.07 3.91 -4.11
CA ILE A 245 -26.51 2.52 -4.12
C ILE A 245 -25.54 1.64 -3.29
N LEU A 246 -24.24 1.79 -3.48
CA LEU A 246 -23.23 1.04 -2.71
C LEU A 246 -23.27 1.40 -1.22
N SER A 247 -23.45 2.66 -0.86
CA SER A 247 -23.53 3.10 0.54
C SER A 247 -24.75 2.50 1.26
N ILE A 248 -25.90 2.45 0.57
CA ILE A 248 -27.14 1.85 1.12
C ILE A 248 -26.95 0.34 1.31
N THR A 249 -26.49 -0.37 0.28
CA THR A 249 -26.36 -1.83 0.31
C THR A 249 -25.30 -2.29 1.32
N SER A 250 -24.17 -1.61 1.38
CA SER A 250 -23.12 -1.88 2.36
C SER A 250 -23.57 -1.59 3.80
N TYR A 251 -24.31 -0.50 4.04
CA TYR A 251 -24.93 -0.24 5.34
C TYR A 251 -25.86 -1.37 5.74
N MET A 252 -26.79 -1.78 4.85
CA MET A 252 -27.74 -2.85 5.15
C MET A 252 -27.05 -4.16 5.48
N TYR A 253 -26.00 -4.52 4.71
CA TYR A 253 -25.25 -5.75 4.91
C TYR A 253 -24.48 -5.75 6.24
N HIS A 254 -23.67 -4.72 6.52
CA HIS A 254 -22.88 -4.68 7.75
C HIS A 254 -23.72 -4.46 9.00
N PHE A 255 -24.82 -3.70 8.91
CA PHE A 255 -25.71 -3.48 10.04
C PHE A 255 -26.50 -4.74 10.41
N ASP A 256 -26.91 -5.56 9.42
CA ASP A 256 -27.51 -6.87 9.68
C ASP A 256 -26.53 -7.79 10.44
N ILE A 257 -25.27 -7.86 10.01
CA ILE A 257 -24.24 -8.66 10.71
C ILE A 257 -24.00 -8.13 12.12
N TYR A 258 -23.86 -6.81 12.27
CA TYR A 258 -23.71 -6.15 13.57
C TYR A 258 -24.85 -6.53 14.52
N ASN A 259 -26.10 -6.42 14.07
CA ASN A 259 -27.26 -6.77 14.89
C ASN A 259 -27.25 -8.25 15.28
N ARG A 260 -26.85 -9.15 14.38
CA ARG A 260 -26.75 -10.58 14.68
C ARG A 260 -25.70 -10.88 15.74
N LEU A 261 -24.54 -10.24 15.66
CA LEU A 261 -23.46 -10.38 16.64
C LEU A 261 -23.87 -9.82 18.01
N CYS A 262 -24.54 -8.67 18.05
CA CYS A 262 -24.98 -8.01 19.28
C CYS A 262 -26.15 -8.72 19.97
N VAL A 263 -27.17 -9.12 19.20
CA VAL A 263 -28.45 -9.63 19.74
C VAL A 263 -28.42 -11.14 19.96
N TYR A 264 -27.90 -11.92 19.01
CA TYR A 264 -27.99 -13.38 19.06
C TYR A 264 -26.73 -14.04 19.65
N LYS A 265 -25.68 -13.26 19.96
CA LYS A 265 -24.34 -13.76 20.38
C LYS A 265 -23.84 -14.91 19.49
N ASN A 266 -24.28 -14.92 18.23
CA ASN A 266 -24.05 -16.04 17.35
C ASN A 266 -22.65 -15.85 16.77
N THR A 267 -21.67 -16.52 17.35
CA THR A 267 -20.25 -16.43 16.97
C THR A 267 -19.90 -17.33 15.78
N ASN A 268 -20.88 -18.04 15.21
CA ASN A 268 -20.64 -18.95 14.10
C ASN A 268 -20.30 -18.15 12.83
N ASP A 269 -19.04 -18.25 12.41
CA ASP A 269 -18.47 -17.86 11.10
C ASP A 269 -19.36 -16.93 10.23
N CYS A 270 -19.55 -15.67 10.66
CA CYS A 270 -20.22 -14.65 9.85
C CYS A 270 -19.47 -14.32 8.54
N ASN A 271 -18.29 -14.91 8.33
CA ASN A 271 -17.50 -14.72 7.13
C ASN A 271 -18.19 -15.31 5.89
N VAL A 272 -19.04 -16.35 6.02
CA VAL A 272 -19.68 -17.05 4.89
C VAL A 272 -21.14 -16.60 4.75
N PRO A 273 -21.61 -16.28 3.53
CA PRO A 273 -23.02 -16.05 3.32
C PRO A 273 -23.82 -17.32 3.69
N SER A 274 -24.75 -17.14 4.62
CA SER A 274 -25.78 -18.09 5.03
C SER A 274 -27.06 -17.85 4.23
N LYS A 275 -28.02 -18.78 4.32
CA LYS A 275 -29.35 -18.61 3.71
C LYS A 275 -30.04 -17.31 4.15
N ASP A 276 -29.73 -16.83 5.35
CA ASP A 276 -30.40 -15.69 5.97
C ASP A 276 -29.81 -14.33 5.59
N ASN A 277 -28.60 -14.26 5.03
CA ASN A 277 -27.94 -13.00 4.67
C ASN A 277 -27.42 -12.96 3.22
N VAL A 278 -27.64 -14.02 2.45
CA VAL A 278 -27.11 -14.09 1.07
C VAL A 278 -27.68 -13.04 0.14
N ILE A 279 -28.95 -12.64 0.32
CA ILE A 279 -29.55 -11.59 -0.51
C ILE A 279 -28.82 -10.27 -0.28
N LEU A 280 -28.54 -9.92 0.98
CA LEU A 280 -27.78 -8.72 1.32
C LEU A 280 -26.35 -8.79 0.78
N PHE A 281 -25.70 -9.95 0.89
CA PHE A 281 -24.37 -10.19 0.33
C PHE A 281 -24.33 -10.01 -1.19
N VAL A 282 -25.28 -10.59 -1.92
CA VAL A 282 -25.39 -10.46 -3.38
C VAL A 282 -25.65 -9.01 -3.78
N ASN A 283 -26.55 -8.32 -3.08
CA ASN A 283 -26.86 -6.92 -3.36
C ASN A 283 -25.63 -6.01 -3.17
N ASP A 284 -24.84 -6.24 -2.11
CA ASP A 284 -23.59 -5.52 -1.89
C ASP A 284 -22.57 -5.79 -3.01
N CYS A 285 -22.36 -7.07 -3.36
CA CYS A 285 -21.46 -7.46 -4.46
C CYS A 285 -21.87 -6.84 -5.81
N LEU A 286 -23.16 -6.86 -6.14
CA LEU A 286 -23.69 -6.25 -7.36
C LEU A 286 -23.49 -4.72 -7.34
N SER A 287 -23.68 -4.09 -6.18
CA SER A 287 -23.50 -2.64 -6.03
C SER A 287 -22.04 -2.21 -6.15
N ILE A 288 -21.09 -3.03 -5.67
CA ILE A 288 -19.66 -2.82 -5.88
C ILE A 288 -19.33 -2.82 -7.38
N HIS A 289 -19.81 -3.83 -8.11
CA HIS A 289 -19.59 -3.91 -9.55
C HIS A 289 -20.29 -2.78 -10.33
N LEU A 290 -21.52 -2.43 -9.96
CA LEU A 290 -22.24 -1.32 -10.56
C LEU A 290 -21.52 0.00 -10.35
N ARG A 291 -21.05 0.27 -9.12
CA ARG A 291 -20.25 1.45 -8.78
C ARG A 291 -18.99 1.55 -9.65
N SER A 292 -18.21 0.46 -9.70
CA SER A 292 -16.97 0.37 -10.48
C SER A 292 -17.20 0.63 -11.97
N PHE A 293 -18.24 0.04 -12.55
CA PHE A 293 -18.61 0.31 -13.92
C PHE A 293 -19.05 1.78 -14.15
N LEU A 294 -19.87 2.34 -13.26
CA LEU A 294 -20.37 3.71 -13.40
C LEU A 294 -19.25 4.77 -13.30
N ILE A 295 -18.21 4.55 -12.48
CA ILE A 295 -17.05 5.46 -12.46
C ILE A 295 -16.30 5.45 -13.80
N ILE A 296 -16.18 4.32 -14.49
CA ILE A 296 -15.60 4.26 -15.85
C ILE A 296 -16.44 5.08 -16.84
N VAL A 297 -17.77 4.93 -16.79
CA VAL A 297 -18.68 5.73 -17.63
C VAL A 297 -18.46 7.23 -17.39
N THR A 298 -18.37 7.67 -16.13
CA THR A 298 -18.13 9.07 -15.81
C THR A 298 -16.73 9.55 -16.23
N ASN A 299 -15.68 8.75 -15.97
CA ASN A 299 -14.30 9.12 -16.26
C ASN A 299 -14.05 9.24 -17.77
N TYR A 300 -14.56 8.31 -18.58
CA TYR A 300 -14.32 8.28 -20.02
C TYR A 300 -15.35 9.07 -20.85
N TYR A 301 -16.38 9.70 -20.26
CA TYR A 301 -17.52 10.28 -20.98
C TYR A 301 -17.18 11.16 -22.20
N TYR A 302 -16.11 11.96 -22.13
CA TYR A 302 -15.64 12.82 -23.23
C TYR A 302 -14.39 12.30 -23.94
N SER A 303 -13.89 11.12 -23.56
CA SER A 303 -12.71 10.52 -24.15
C SER A 303 -13.06 9.89 -25.50
N GLN A 304 -12.15 10.00 -26.46
CA GLN A 304 -12.27 9.30 -27.76
C GLN A 304 -12.33 7.78 -27.59
N HIS A 305 -11.85 7.26 -26.46
CA HIS A 305 -11.83 5.83 -26.15
C HIS A 305 -13.05 5.36 -25.34
N PHE A 306 -14.08 6.20 -25.16
CA PHE A 306 -15.26 5.92 -24.35
C PHE A 306 -15.90 4.55 -24.61
N LEU A 307 -16.23 4.26 -25.87
CA LEU A 307 -16.90 3.01 -26.25
C LEU A 307 -16.03 1.78 -25.92
N CYS A 308 -14.72 1.86 -26.20
CA CYS A 308 -13.80 0.75 -25.95
C CYS A 308 -13.67 0.46 -24.45
N ALA A 309 -13.48 1.51 -23.64
CA ALA A 309 -13.33 1.38 -22.19
C ALA A 309 -14.60 0.80 -21.53
N ILE A 310 -15.78 1.29 -21.92
CA ILE A 310 -17.06 0.81 -21.40
C ILE A 310 -17.35 -0.63 -21.81
N LEU A 311 -17.09 -1.01 -23.06
CA LEU A 311 -17.31 -2.40 -23.49
C LEU A 311 -16.39 -3.35 -22.75
N LEU A 312 -15.11 -2.99 -22.59
CA LEU A 312 -14.14 -3.79 -21.84
C LEU A 312 -14.56 -3.96 -20.38
N SER A 313 -14.82 -2.86 -19.68
CA SER A 313 -15.28 -2.88 -18.28
C SER A 313 -16.60 -3.65 -18.14
N GLY A 314 -17.59 -3.36 -18.99
CA GLY A 314 -18.91 -4.00 -18.96
C GLY A 314 -18.86 -5.51 -19.16
N ILE A 315 -18.08 -6.01 -20.13
CA ILE A 315 -17.91 -7.45 -20.36
C ILE A 315 -17.29 -8.13 -19.13
N LEU A 316 -16.25 -7.52 -18.54
CA LEU A 316 -15.58 -8.07 -17.36
C LEU A 316 -16.52 -8.11 -16.14
N HIS A 317 -17.28 -7.04 -15.90
CA HIS A 317 -18.24 -6.97 -14.81
C HIS A 317 -19.39 -7.97 -14.98
N ILE A 318 -19.99 -8.08 -16.17
CA ILE A 318 -21.07 -9.05 -16.43
C ILE A 318 -20.57 -10.48 -16.28
N SER A 319 -19.38 -10.80 -16.83
CA SER A 319 -18.76 -12.11 -16.69
C SER A 319 -18.48 -12.45 -15.23
N SER A 320 -17.91 -11.52 -14.46
CA SER A 320 -17.67 -11.69 -13.03
C SER A 320 -18.95 -11.94 -12.25
N ILE A 321 -19.99 -11.11 -12.47
CA ILE A 321 -21.28 -11.27 -11.80
C ILE A 321 -21.89 -12.64 -12.07
N TYR A 322 -21.86 -13.11 -13.33
CA TYR A 322 -22.32 -14.45 -13.68
C TYR A 322 -21.55 -15.54 -12.91
N HIS A 323 -20.22 -15.45 -12.87
CA HIS A 323 -19.39 -16.42 -12.14
C HIS A 323 -19.55 -16.32 -10.61
N CYS A 324 -19.80 -15.13 -10.07
CA CYS A 324 -20.11 -14.93 -8.66
C CYS A 324 -21.46 -15.57 -8.28
N ILE A 325 -22.51 -15.36 -9.08
CA ILE A 325 -23.82 -15.97 -8.85
C ILE A 325 -23.74 -17.50 -8.93
N THR A 326 -23.07 -18.05 -9.95
CA THR A 326 -22.90 -19.51 -10.09
C THR A 326 -22.12 -20.10 -8.92
N ASN A 327 -21.07 -19.41 -8.42
CA ASN A 327 -20.32 -19.84 -7.24
C ASN A 327 -21.19 -19.81 -5.96
N ILE A 328 -22.04 -18.80 -5.80
CA ILE A 328 -22.99 -18.72 -4.67
C ILE A 328 -24.03 -19.84 -4.73
N LEU A 329 -24.57 -20.14 -5.92
CA LEU A 329 -25.49 -21.27 -6.10
C LEU A 329 -24.80 -22.61 -5.78
N GLY A 330 -23.54 -22.79 -6.21
CA GLY A 330 -22.73 -23.96 -5.85
C GLY A 330 -22.54 -24.12 -4.34
N LEU A 331 -22.31 -23.02 -3.63
CA LEU A 331 -22.23 -23.01 -2.16
C LEU A 331 -23.51 -23.51 -1.49
N PHE A 332 -24.69 -23.22 -2.05
CA PHE A 332 -25.95 -23.70 -1.49
C PHE A 332 -26.25 -25.17 -1.78
N ILE A 333 -25.69 -25.72 -2.87
CA ILE A 333 -25.88 -27.12 -3.26
C ILE A 333 -24.99 -28.04 -2.39
N ASP A 334 -23.73 -27.69 -2.21
CA ASP A 334 -22.73 -28.52 -1.51
C ASP A 334 -21.92 -27.71 -0.48
N PHE A 335 -22.60 -27.12 0.50
CA PHE A 335 -22.03 -26.16 1.46
C PHE A 335 -20.73 -26.65 2.13
N ASP A 336 -20.72 -27.87 2.68
CA ASP A 336 -19.58 -28.37 3.45
C ASP A 336 -18.33 -28.63 2.59
N LYS A 337 -18.51 -29.01 1.32
CA LYS A 337 -17.39 -29.28 0.39
C LYS A 337 -16.84 -28.01 -0.26
N THR A 338 -17.71 -27.03 -0.49
CA THR A 338 -17.39 -25.85 -1.31
C THR A 338 -16.99 -24.62 -0.49
N LYS A 339 -17.27 -24.59 0.83
CA LYS A 339 -16.95 -23.45 1.73
C LYS A 339 -15.49 -22.97 1.61
N ILE A 340 -14.52 -23.90 1.48
CA ILE A 340 -13.08 -23.58 1.44
C ILE A 340 -12.68 -22.95 0.09
N THR A 341 -13.20 -23.48 -1.01
CA THR A 341 -12.88 -23.01 -2.37
C THR A 341 -13.69 -21.78 -2.77
N PHE A 342 -14.87 -21.59 -2.16
CA PHE A 342 -15.78 -20.48 -2.41
C PHE A 342 -15.07 -19.13 -2.27
N PHE A 343 -14.42 -18.88 -1.13
CA PHE A 343 -13.76 -17.59 -0.86
C PHE A 343 -12.65 -17.26 -1.85
N LYS A 344 -11.79 -18.23 -2.15
CA LYS A 344 -10.65 -17.98 -3.05
C LYS A 344 -11.14 -17.63 -4.45
N CYS A 345 -12.09 -18.42 -4.98
CA CYS A 345 -12.64 -18.18 -6.30
C CYS A 345 -13.46 -16.88 -6.34
N HIS A 346 -14.36 -16.68 -5.37
CA HIS A 346 -15.22 -15.51 -5.29
C HIS A 346 -14.43 -14.21 -5.18
N ASN A 347 -13.45 -14.14 -4.27
CA ASN A 347 -12.66 -12.92 -4.09
C ASN A 347 -11.83 -12.57 -5.33
N VAL A 348 -11.26 -13.57 -6.02
CA VAL A 348 -10.51 -13.35 -7.26
C VAL A 348 -11.44 -12.84 -8.37
N LEU A 349 -12.62 -13.45 -8.53
CA LEU A 349 -13.61 -13.01 -9.52
C LEU A 349 -14.07 -11.58 -9.23
N MET A 350 -14.38 -11.24 -7.98
CA MET A 350 -14.77 -9.89 -7.57
C MET A 350 -13.67 -8.86 -7.86
N ALA A 351 -12.39 -9.20 -7.64
CA ALA A 351 -11.28 -8.27 -7.72
C ALA A 351 -10.82 -7.97 -9.16
N ILE A 352 -10.90 -8.93 -10.09
CA ILE A 352 -10.34 -8.78 -11.45
C ILE A 352 -10.96 -7.59 -12.23
N PRO A 353 -12.30 -7.44 -12.32
CA PRO A 353 -12.90 -6.30 -13.03
C PRO A 353 -12.50 -4.97 -12.39
N ILE A 354 -12.49 -4.90 -11.06
CA ILE A 354 -12.13 -3.69 -10.31
C ILE A 354 -10.66 -3.33 -10.58
N ALA A 355 -9.75 -4.30 -10.61
CA ALA A 355 -8.35 -4.06 -10.94
C ALA A 355 -8.16 -3.55 -12.38
N CYS A 356 -8.98 -4.04 -13.32
CA CYS A 356 -9.01 -3.53 -14.68
C CYS A 356 -9.50 -2.07 -14.73
N ASP A 357 -10.59 -1.76 -14.03
CA ASP A 357 -11.12 -0.40 -13.94
C ASP A 357 -10.13 0.57 -13.29
N VAL A 358 -9.41 0.14 -12.25
CA VAL A 358 -8.30 0.93 -11.66
C VAL A 358 -7.23 1.26 -12.70
N PHE A 359 -6.87 0.29 -13.54
CA PHE A 359 -5.93 0.52 -14.63
C PHE A 359 -6.49 1.47 -15.70
N LEU A 360 -7.76 1.33 -16.08
CA LEU A 360 -8.43 2.23 -17.03
C LEU A 360 -8.47 3.67 -16.49
N ILE A 361 -8.87 3.87 -15.23
CA ILE A 361 -8.85 5.19 -14.58
C ILE A 361 -7.43 5.76 -14.61
N PHE A 362 -6.41 4.97 -14.27
CA PHE A 362 -5.02 5.41 -14.33
C PHE A 362 -4.63 5.92 -15.73
N MET A 363 -5.00 5.20 -16.79
CA MET A 363 -4.65 5.55 -18.17
C MET A 363 -5.33 6.82 -18.69
N ASN A 364 -6.48 7.21 -18.12
CA ASN A 364 -7.25 8.38 -18.55
C ASN A 364 -7.17 9.55 -17.55
N THR A 365 -6.22 9.51 -16.62
CA THR A 365 -6.09 10.49 -15.54
C THR A 365 -4.65 11.05 -15.47
N PRO A 366 -4.46 12.36 -15.22
CA PRO A 366 -3.13 12.95 -15.00
C PRO A 366 -2.35 12.27 -13.87
N LEU A 367 -1.01 12.25 -14.00
CA LEU A 367 -0.11 11.55 -13.08
C LEU A 367 -0.23 12.04 -11.63
N GLU A 368 -0.54 13.32 -11.42
CA GLU A 368 -0.69 13.92 -10.09
C GLU A 368 -1.85 13.32 -9.29
N ILE A 369 -2.85 12.77 -9.97
CA ILE A 369 -4.01 12.11 -9.35
C ILE A 369 -3.83 10.59 -9.44
N SER A 370 -3.36 10.10 -10.58
CA SER A 370 -3.32 8.66 -10.87
C SER A 370 -2.26 7.91 -10.05
N ILE A 371 -1.12 8.55 -9.70
CA ILE A 371 -0.10 7.95 -8.83
C ILE A 371 -0.62 7.76 -7.39
N PRO A 372 -1.12 8.80 -6.68
CA PRO A 372 -1.74 8.62 -5.36
C PRO A 372 -2.89 7.62 -5.38
N PHE A 373 -3.71 7.63 -6.44
CA PHE A 373 -4.78 6.63 -6.64
C PHE A 373 -4.23 5.20 -6.68
N LEU A 374 -3.19 4.92 -7.48
CA LEU A 374 -2.56 3.60 -7.53
C LEU A 374 -1.95 3.19 -6.19
N ILE A 375 -1.38 4.13 -5.43
CA ILE A 375 -0.83 3.85 -4.10
C ILE A 375 -1.92 3.42 -3.13
N VAL A 376 -3.07 4.12 -3.11
CA VAL A 376 -4.22 3.74 -2.27
C VAL A 376 -4.71 2.33 -2.64
N ASN A 377 -4.85 2.03 -3.93
CA ASN A 377 -5.24 0.69 -4.40
C ASN A 377 -4.21 -0.39 -4.00
N THR A 378 -2.92 -0.05 -4.05
CA THR A 378 -1.85 -0.94 -3.60
C THR A 378 -1.92 -1.19 -2.11
N ILE A 379 -2.18 -0.16 -1.29
CA ILE A 379 -2.39 -0.29 0.15
C ILE A 379 -3.58 -1.21 0.43
N MET A 380 -4.70 -1.07 -0.29
CA MET A 380 -5.85 -1.97 -0.17
C MET A 380 -5.48 -3.43 -0.44
N GLY A 381 -4.71 -3.69 -1.51
CA GLY A 381 -4.20 -5.03 -1.80
C GLY A 381 -3.30 -5.57 -0.68
N LEU A 382 -2.38 -4.74 -0.17
CA LEU A 382 -1.48 -5.12 0.93
C LEU A 382 -2.23 -5.37 2.24
N LEU A 383 -3.33 -4.65 2.52
CA LEU A 383 -4.18 -4.89 3.68
C LEU A 383 -4.75 -6.32 3.64
N PHE A 384 -5.21 -6.81 2.48
CA PHE A 384 -5.70 -8.18 2.35
C PHE A 384 -4.61 -9.24 2.47
N VAL A 385 -3.40 -8.96 1.96
CA VAL A 385 -2.27 -9.91 2.04
C VAL A 385 -1.71 -10.01 3.45
N VAL A 386 -1.52 -8.87 4.12
CA VAL A 386 -0.87 -8.82 5.44
C VAL A 386 -1.87 -9.06 6.57
N ASP A 387 -3.11 -8.61 6.42
CA ASP A 387 -4.14 -8.60 7.45
C ASP A 387 -3.63 -8.04 8.79
N PRO A 388 -3.22 -6.75 8.83
CA PRO A 388 -2.49 -6.19 9.96
C PRO A 388 -3.35 -6.01 11.22
N PHE A 389 -4.66 -5.83 11.07
CA PHE A 389 -5.56 -5.58 12.20
C PHE A 389 -6.58 -6.71 12.39
N TYR A 390 -6.34 -7.88 11.80
CA TYR A 390 -7.25 -9.02 11.80
C TYR A 390 -8.66 -8.57 11.35
N LYS A 391 -9.68 -8.70 12.21
CA LYS A 391 -11.04 -8.27 11.90
C LYS A 391 -11.15 -6.78 11.55
N LEU A 392 -10.37 -5.91 12.20
CA LEU A 392 -10.39 -4.47 11.91
C LEU A 392 -9.64 -4.10 10.62
N THR A 393 -8.98 -5.06 9.94
CA THR A 393 -8.42 -4.80 8.61
C THR A 393 -9.50 -4.41 7.63
N HIS A 394 -10.71 -4.95 7.80
CA HIS A 394 -11.86 -4.58 6.98
C HIS A 394 -12.24 -3.09 7.18
N VAL A 395 -12.16 -2.57 8.41
CA VAL A 395 -12.35 -1.13 8.68
C VAL A 395 -11.28 -0.31 7.96
N ALA A 396 -10.01 -0.72 8.04
CA ALA A 396 -8.92 -0.06 7.32
C ALA A 396 -9.11 -0.08 5.79
N PHE A 397 -9.69 -1.16 5.26
CA PHE A 397 -10.09 -1.25 3.86
C PHE A 397 -11.19 -0.24 3.50
N HIS A 398 -12.25 -0.11 4.31
CA HIS A 398 -13.29 0.92 4.09
C HIS A 398 -12.72 2.36 4.20
N VAL A 399 -11.80 2.61 5.12
CA VAL A 399 -11.10 3.91 5.18
C VAL A 399 -10.30 4.17 3.91
N SER A 400 -9.63 3.14 3.39
CA SER A 400 -8.90 3.23 2.12
C SER A 400 -9.84 3.46 0.94
N LEU A 401 -11.06 2.88 0.94
CA LEU A 401 -12.10 3.14 -0.06
C LEU A 401 -12.57 4.61 -0.06
N ILE A 402 -12.53 5.30 1.08
CA ILE A 402 -12.82 6.75 1.13
C ILE A 402 -11.72 7.54 0.40
N ALA A 403 -10.45 7.21 0.67
CA ALA A 403 -9.33 7.83 -0.04
C ALA A 403 -9.34 7.47 -1.54
N GLN A 404 -9.72 6.23 -1.89
CA GLN A 404 -9.87 5.81 -3.27
C GLN A 404 -10.96 6.64 -3.96
N ASN A 405 -12.12 6.82 -3.32
CA ASN A 405 -13.22 7.62 -3.85
C ASN A 405 -12.83 9.09 -4.04
N TYR A 406 -12.05 9.68 -3.13
CA TYR A 406 -11.50 11.02 -3.30
C TYR A 406 -10.75 11.17 -4.63
N TYR A 407 -9.80 10.27 -4.93
CA TYR A 407 -9.02 10.34 -6.17
C TYR A 407 -9.83 9.96 -7.41
N MET A 408 -10.79 9.03 -7.30
CA MET A 408 -11.74 8.73 -8.37
C MET A 408 -12.58 9.96 -8.73
N CYS A 409 -13.13 10.68 -7.75
CA CYS A 409 -13.87 11.90 -8.03
C CYS A 409 -13.01 12.99 -8.67
N LEU A 410 -11.77 13.18 -8.19
CA LEU A 410 -10.81 14.10 -8.80
C LEU A 410 -10.46 13.73 -10.25
N SER A 411 -10.36 12.43 -10.55
CA SER A 411 -10.10 11.94 -11.91
C SER A 411 -11.20 12.31 -12.91
N CYS A 412 -12.43 12.50 -12.41
CA CYS A 412 -13.61 12.84 -13.20
C CYS A 412 -13.93 14.35 -13.19
N SER A 413 -13.33 15.11 -12.26
CA SER A 413 -13.64 16.53 -12.04
C SER A 413 -12.88 17.48 -12.99
N ARG A 414 -11.99 16.95 -13.82
CA ARG A 414 -11.27 17.66 -14.88
C ARG A 414 -11.61 17.04 -16.23
#